data_AF-A0A397U9Q9-F1
#
_entry.id   AF-A0A397U9Q9-F1
#
_cell.length_a   1.000
_cell.length_b   1.000
_cell.length_c   1.000
_cell.angle_alpha   90.00
_cell.angle_beta   90.00
_cell.angle_gamma   90.00
#
_symmetry.space_group_name_H-M   'P 1'
#
loop_
_entity.id
_entity.type
_entity.pdbx_description
1 polymer ?
#
loop_
_entity_poly.entity_id
_entity_poly.type
_entity_poly.pdbx_seq_one_letter_code
_entity_poly.pdbx_strand_id
1 'polypeptide(L)'
;MNILINNGRAMITDFGISKLLDTATTGATSSTGANGIPAYLDPQCYIHCFPYEEKVFELNEKSDIYSLGVLFWELTSGIPPFNNLRDNTAIIFQIAYGVREKIIENTPLGYSNLFRKCWSTEPDHRPSLVEILAELDKLSAENVEFIANNINNANINSGCKPSNSISSADKCPDELIEKRISEEIKVLDYNKFRVLRKIGEGGFGIVYEADWEERRLMVALKSFNERPYGSIENIHKAFIKEFKLLEKITSHSNIIDFYGVTKDTSGHYSLILQLANNGNLRDYFKENYSKLEWDTKIRIASEISDGIAFLHSNDIIHRDLHSKNILVSNGHMKIADFGLAVRHGELLRNLRPISYGMLGYIEPKCFADTSYKCDKKSDIYSFGMILWEISSGKLPFDSYPKEKIAIFVCSGRREAPVEGTPFQYKKLYERCWDEVPENRPDAKSVLDNLSHLILSNEPDEIHFEQKKNNANYKSKSEDRLFTVIDDLTTAIDATEAIKSFLPMIATISDLVKEIMEIYEKAQFNKKICNSLLDRAKSAEVAMNTLQRRTQDNEEKFRSQLYYNNFIKFKNGLEKIKNFAGEVTQIRRISKYLNANSIKNKIFFKILELTRDYDQSMEDLP
;
A
#
# COMPACT_ATOMS: atom_id res chain seq x y z
N MET A 1 10.43 15.17 -20.65
CA MET A 1 10.78 15.29 -22.08
C MET A 1 11.78 16.45 -22.28
N ASN A 2 12.90 16.44 -21.54
CA ASN A 2 13.66 17.66 -21.21
C ASN A 2 15.08 17.66 -21.81
N ILE A 3 15.35 16.75 -22.75
CA ILE A 3 16.60 16.69 -23.53
C ILE A 3 16.24 16.64 -25.00
N LEU A 4 16.84 17.53 -25.80
CA LEU A 4 16.69 17.59 -27.25
C LEU A 4 18.02 17.24 -27.92
N ILE A 5 17.96 16.61 -29.09
CA ILE A 5 19.14 16.36 -29.92
C ILE A 5 19.17 17.36 -31.08
N ASN A 6 20.25 18.14 -31.17
CA ASN A 6 20.48 19.11 -32.23
C ASN A 6 21.86 18.86 -32.86
N ASN A 7 21.90 18.51 -34.15
CA ASN A 7 23.13 18.19 -34.88
C ASN A 7 24.04 17.18 -34.14
N GLY A 8 23.43 16.13 -33.58
CA GLY A 8 24.12 15.07 -32.82
C GLY A 8 24.54 15.45 -31.39
N ARG A 9 24.26 16.68 -30.93
CA ARG A 9 24.55 17.14 -29.56
C ARG A 9 23.28 17.14 -28.72
N ALA A 10 23.38 16.63 -27.49
CA ALA A 10 22.33 16.76 -26.50
C ALA A 10 22.27 18.20 -25.94
N MET A 11 21.06 18.72 -25.73
CA MET A 11 20.78 20.01 -25.13
C MET A 11 19.68 19.83 -24.08
N ILE A 12 19.88 20.35 -22.87
CA ILE A 12 18.86 20.37 -21.81
C ILE A 12 17.87 21.50 -22.13
N THR A 13 16.58 21.25 -21.90
CA THR A 13 15.48 22.20 -22.12
C THR A 13 14.41 22.05 -21.04
N ASP A 14 13.43 22.97 -21.03
CA ASP A 14 12.31 22.99 -20.09
C ASP A 14 12.75 22.96 -18.61
N PHE A 15 13.14 24.13 -18.13
CA PHE A 15 13.50 24.41 -16.73
C PHE A 15 12.27 24.82 -15.89
N GLY A 16 11.05 24.40 -16.27
CA GLY A 16 9.80 25.07 -15.88
C GLY A 16 9.52 25.21 -14.37
N ILE A 17 10.04 24.31 -13.54
CA ILE A 17 9.94 24.36 -12.07
C ILE A 17 11.31 24.37 -11.35
N SER A 18 12.40 24.63 -12.09
CA SER A 18 13.76 24.65 -11.54
C SER A 18 13.96 25.80 -10.55
N LYS A 19 14.62 25.52 -9.41
CA LYS A 19 15.01 26.52 -8.40
C LYS A 19 16.47 26.96 -8.60
N LEU A 20 16.78 28.19 -8.17
CA LEU A 20 18.16 28.66 -8.00
C LEU A 20 18.69 28.21 -6.63
N LEU A 21 19.93 27.72 -6.58
CA LEU A 21 20.53 27.17 -5.36
C LEU A 21 20.70 28.22 -4.25
N ASP A 22 21.02 29.47 -4.60
CA ASP A 22 21.30 30.55 -3.64
C ASP A 22 20.06 31.31 -3.16
N THR A 23 18.87 31.05 -3.73
CA THR A 23 17.65 31.79 -3.37
C THR A 23 16.97 31.20 -2.14
N ALA A 24 17.41 31.64 -0.95
CA ALA A 24 16.75 31.39 0.33
C ALA A 24 15.35 32.05 0.37
N THR A 25 14.37 31.43 -0.27
CA THR A 25 13.02 31.97 -0.46
C THR A 25 12.01 31.23 0.39
N THR A 26 11.49 31.91 1.42
CA THR A 26 10.33 31.47 2.20
C THR A 26 9.05 31.56 1.34
N GLY A 27 8.91 30.63 0.40
CA GLY A 27 7.82 30.56 -0.57
C GLY A 27 7.12 29.20 -0.51
N ALA A 28 6.07 29.11 0.31
CA ALA A 28 5.28 27.89 0.46
C ALA A 28 4.39 27.64 -0.77
N THR A 29 4.96 27.03 -1.81
CA THR A 29 4.18 26.41 -2.89
C THR A 29 3.51 25.15 -2.36
N SER A 30 2.32 25.30 -1.78
CA SER A 30 1.50 24.26 -1.17
C SER A 30 0.83 23.32 -2.19
N SER A 31 1.63 22.71 -3.06
CA SER A 31 1.24 21.58 -3.90
C SER A 31 1.84 20.29 -3.34
N THR A 32 1.01 19.42 -2.74
CA THR A 32 1.45 18.27 -1.91
C THR A 32 1.95 17.05 -2.71
N GLY A 33 2.18 17.20 -4.02
CA GLY A 33 2.70 16.17 -4.92
C GLY A 33 4.09 16.53 -5.49
N ALA A 34 4.95 15.53 -5.63
CA ALA A 34 6.23 15.68 -6.32
C ALA A 34 5.98 15.71 -7.83
N ASN A 35 5.92 16.91 -8.42
CA ASN A 35 5.63 17.11 -9.84
C ASN A 35 6.82 16.67 -10.72
N GLY A 36 6.76 15.45 -11.25
CA GLY A 36 7.75 14.90 -12.16
C GLY A 36 7.41 13.48 -12.61
N ILE A 37 8.19 12.91 -13.53
CA ILE A 37 8.02 11.52 -13.97
C ILE A 37 8.67 10.61 -12.90
N PRO A 38 7.92 9.72 -12.22
CA PRO A 38 8.42 9.06 -11.00
C PRO A 38 9.70 8.24 -11.15
N ALA A 39 9.97 7.71 -12.34
CA ALA A 39 11.17 6.93 -12.59
C ALA A 39 12.48 7.72 -12.41
N TYR A 40 12.43 9.04 -12.64
CA TYR A 40 13.59 9.95 -12.61
C TYR A 40 13.63 10.81 -11.34
N LEU A 41 12.55 10.86 -10.56
CA LEU A 41 12.51 11.62 -9.31
C LEU A 41 13.33 10.94 -8.20
N ASP A 42 13.92 11.77 -7.34
CA ASP A 42 14.75 11.31 -6.22
C ASP A 42 13.98 10.36 -5.28
N PRO A 43 14.52 9.16 -4.97
CA PRO A 43 13.92 8.23 -4.00
C PRO A 43 13.57 8.89 -2.66
N GLN A 44 14.31 9.92 -2.25
CA GLN A 44 14.06 10.62 -0.99
C GLN A 44 12.76 11.43 -0.97
N CYS A 45 12.23 11.82 -2.15
CA CYS A 45 10.87 12.38 -2.28
C CYS A 45 9.75 11.36 -1.99
N TYR A 46 10.09 10.08 -1.79
CA TYR A 46 9.17 9.01 -1.43
C TYR A 46 9.46 8.42 -0.05
N ILE A 47 10.73 8.46 0.40
CA ILE A 47 11.17 7.96 1.71
C ILE A 47 10.89 8.99 2.82
N HIS A 48 11.40 10.22 2.72
CA HIS A 48 11.22 11.28 3.75
C HIS A 48 9.90 12.03 3.56
N CYS A 49 8.80 11.28 3.58
CA CYS A 49 7.44 11.82 3.38
C CYS A 49 6.45 11.34 4.45
N PHE A 50 6.95 10.96 5.63
CA PHE A 50 6.14 10.62 6.79
C PHE A 50 5.71 11.89 7.54
N PRO A 51 4.42 12.01 7.95
CA PRO A 51 3.84 13.26 8.47
C PRO A 51 4.28 13.66 9.90
N TYR A 52 5.36 13.06 10.40
CA TYR A 52 5.92 13.31 11.73
C TYR A 52 7.34 13.90 11.68
N GLU A 53 8.00 13.91 10.52
CA GLU A 53 9.18 14.72 10.28
C GLU A 53 8.73 16.10 9.76
N GLU A 54 8.98 17.18 10.50
CA GLU A 54 8.60 18.54 10.08
C GLU A 54 9.32 19.03 8.80
N LYS A 55 10.36 18.31 8.37
CA LYS A 55 11.09 18.58 7.13
C LYS A 55 10.62 17.66 6.00
N VAL A 56 9.87 18.24 5.07
CA VAL A 56 9.76 17.70 3.71
C VAL A 56 11.15 17.70 3.07
N PHE A 57 11.56 16.58 2.46
CA PHE A 57 12.81 16.52 1.69
C PHE A 57 12.78 17.52 0.51
N GLU A 58 13.67 18.50 0.53
CA GLU A 58 13.87 19.42 -0.59
C GLU A 58 14.84 18.84 -1.62
N LEU A 59 14.43 18.86 -2.89
CA LEU A 59 15.27 18.50 -4.03
C LEU A 59 16.53 19.36 -4.06
N ASN A 60 17.69 18.73 -4.26
CA ASN A 60 19.01 19.35 -4.25
C ASN A 60 19.86 18.86 -5.43
N GLU A 61 21.13 19.26 -5.52
CA GLU A 61 22.01 18.90 -6.63
C GLU A 61 22.25 17.39 -6.74
N LYS A 62 22.15 16.63 -5.64
CA LYS A 62 22.21 15.16 -5.68
C LYS A 62 20.96 14.54 -6.32
N SER A 63 19.82 15.22 -6.32
CA SER A 63 18.59 14.78 -7.00
C SER A 63 18.73 14.83 -8.52
N ASP A 64 19.45 15.83 -9.04
CA ASP A 64 19.83 15.88 -10.46
C ASP A 64 20.80 14.74 -10.82
N ILE A 65 21.75 14.39 -9.94
CA ILE A 65 22.63 13.24 -10.14
C ILE A 65 21.86 11.91 -10.19
N TYR A 66 20.81 11.75 -9.37
CA TYR A 66 19.93 10.58 -9.47
C TYR A 66 19.24 10.53 -10.85
N SER A 67 18.65 11.65 -11.27
CA SER A 67 17.97 11.80 -12.56
C SER A 67 18.91 11.45 -13.73
N LEU A 68 20.15 11.94 -13.68
CA LEU A 68 21.21 11.65 -14.65
C LEU A 68 21.61 10.17 -14.66
N GLY A 69 21.65 9.51 -13.50
CA GLY A 69 21.88 8.06 -13.41
C GLY A 69 20.80 7.22 -14.08
N VAL A 70 19.54 7.64 -13.97
CA VAL A 70 18.41 6.99 -14.67
C VAL A 70 18.49 7.23 -16.18
N LEU A 71 18.84 8.45 -16.62
CA LEU A 71 19.06 8.78 -18.03
C LEU A 71 20.23 8.00 -18.65
N PHE A 72 21.34 7.80 -17.93
CA PHE A 72 22.45 6.95 -18.40
C PHE A 72 22.03 5.49 -18.61
N TRP A 73 21.09 4.96 -17.82
CA TRP A 73 20.52 3.63 -18.09
C TRP A 73 19.57 3.64 -19.30
N GLU A 74 18.73 4.67 -19.46
CA GLU A 74 17.83 4.81 -20.62
C GLU A 74 18.62 4.90 -21.94
N LEU A 75 19.80 5.53 -21.92
CA LEU A 75 20.70 5.57 -23.07
C LEU A 75 21.30 4.20 -23.45
N THR A 76 21.40 3.22 -22.54
CA THR A 76 21.87 1.86 -22.87
C THR A 76 20.74 0.90 -23.21
N SER A 77 19.53 1.13 -22.69
CA SER A 77 18.36 0.30 -22.96
C SER A 77 17.58 0.73 -24.21
N GLY A 78 17.63 2.00 -24.58
CA GLY A 78 16.82 2.59 -25.64
C GLY A 78 15.32 2.65 -25.33
N ILE A 79 14.93 2.42 -24.07
CA ILE A 79 13.54 2.41 -23.60
C ILE A 79 13.39 3.13 -22.25
N PRO A 80 12.21 3.70 -21.95
CA PRO A 80 11.98 4.32 -20.65
C PRO A 80 12.21 3.36 -19.47
N PRO A 81 12.74 3.85 -18.33
CA PRO A 81 12.86 3.08 -17.10
C PRO A 81 11.50 2.59 -16.60
N PHE A 82 11.44 1.34 -16.13
CA PHE A 82 10.22 0.68 -15.65
C PHE A 82 9.07 0.60 -16.68
N ASN A 83 9.36 0.59 -17.99
CA ASN A 83 8.37 0.48 -19.09
C ASN A 83 7.48 -0.80 -19.03
N ASN A 84 7.80 -1.77 -18.19
CA ASN A 84 6.94 -2.92 -17.89
C ASN A 84 5.81 -2.61 -16.87
N LEU A 85 5.88 -1.48 -16.18
CA LEU A 85 4.87 -0.97 -15.25
C LEU A 85 4.06 0.16 -15.90
N ARG A 86 2.74 0.02 -15.91
CA ARG A 86 1.80 1.01 -16.48
C ARG A 86 1.21 1.99 -15.46
N ASP A 87 1.73 1.97 -14.24
CA ASP A 87 1.18 2.72 -13.10
C ASP A 87 2.32 3.39 -12.32
N ASN A 88 2.15 4.69 -12.09
CA ASN A 88 3.09 5.52 -11.34
C ASN A 88 3.23 5.05 -9.89
N THR A 89 2.16 4.57 -9.25
CA THR A 89 2.19 4.12 -7.85
C THR A 89 3.12 2.91 -7.68
N ALA A 90 3.04 1.94 -8.60
CA ALA A 90 3.94 0.81 -8.65
C ALA A 90 5.41 1.22 -8.92
N ILE A 91 5.66 2.22 -9.79
CA ILE A 91 7.01 2.74 -10.06
C ILE A 91 7.60 3.41 -8.81
N ILE A 92 6.84 4.32 -8.18
CA ILE A 92 7.16 4.98 -6.91
C ILE A 92 7.52 3.94 -5.85
N PHE A 93 6.70 2.91 -5.70
CA PHE A 93 6.92 1.83 -4.74
C PHE A 93 8.23 1.07 -4.99
N GLN A 94 8.51 0.65 -6.23
CA GLN A 94 9.77 -0.03 -6.56
C GLN A 94 10.99 0.85 -6.18
N ILE A 95 10.94 2.14 -6.51
CA ILE A 95 12.06 3.08 -6.30
C ILE A 95 12.31 3.37 -4.82
N ALA A 96 11.24 3.62 -4.06
CA ALA A 96 11.30 3.84 -2.61
C ALA A 96 11.86 2.62 -1.86
N TYR A 97 11.51 1.40 -2.30
CA TYR A 97 12.05 0.15 -1.76
C TYR A 97 13.43 -0.23 -2.36
N GLY A 98 14.13 0.71 -2.99
CA GLY A 98 15.51 0.55 -3.46
C GLY A 98 15.67 -0.34 -4.70
N VAL A 99 14.59 -0.71 -5.37
CA VAL A 99 14.66 -1.45 -6.65
C VAL A 99 15.07 -0.48 -7.76
N ARG A 100 15.88 -1.00 -8.68
CA ARG A 100 16.39 -0.33 -9.87
C ARG A 100 16.33 -1.28 -11.05
N GLU A 101 16.47 -0.73 -12.24
CA GLU A 101 16.44 -1.52 -13.47
C GLU A 101 17.61 -2.51 -13.58
N LYS A 102 17.40 -3.54 -14.41
CA LYS A 102 18.46 -4.52 -14.72
C LYS A 102 19.51 -3.88 -15.61
N ILE A 103 20.78 -4.21 -15.37
CA ILE A 103 21.87 -3.83 -16.28
C ILE A 103 21.63 -4.51 -17.63
N ILE A 104 21.63 -3.74 -18.71
CA ILE A 104 21.48 -4.26 -20.07
C ILE A 104 22.75 -5.05 -20.45
N GLU A 105 22.56 -6.20 -21.08
CA GLU A 105 23.67 -7.06 -21.52
C GLU A 105 24.61 -6.29 -22.46
N ASN A 106 25.92 -6.55 -22.34
CA ASN A 106 27.00 -5.84 -23.03
C ASN A 106 27.17 -4.34 -22.70
N THR A 107 26.44 -3.78 -21.72
CA THR A 107 26.78 -2.44 -21.19
C THR A 107 28.22 -2.43 -20.64
N PRO A 108 29.11 -1.50 -21.06
CA PRO A 108 30.47 -1.43 -20.54
C PRO A 108 30.52 -1.37 -19.01
N LEU A 109 31.36 -2.18 -18.39
CA LEU A 109 31.34 -2.39 -16.93
C LEU A 109 31.51 -1.07 -16.16
N GLY A 110 32.46 -0.22 -16.56
CA GLY A 110 32.68 1.08 -15.96
C GLY A 110 31.49 2.03 -16.09
N TYR A 111 30.87 2.10 -17.27
CA TYR A 111 29.64 2.88 -17.48
C TYR A 111 28.47 2.37 -16.61
N SER A 112 28.32 1.04 -16.51
CA SER A 112 27.33 0.42 -15.61
C SER A 112 27.61 0.68 -14.12
N ASN A 113 28.89 0.87 -13.75
CA ASN A 113 29.30 1.20 -12.39
C ASN A 113 29.04 2.69 -12.10
N LEU A 114 29.29 3.56 -13.07
CA LEU A 114 29.04 5.00 -12.98
C LEU A 114 27.55 5.27 -12.72
N PHE A 115 26.64 4.85 -13.61
CA PHE A 115 25.22 5.12 -13.41
C PHE A 115 24.65 4.45 -12.15
N ARG A 116 25.23 3.31 -11.73
CA ARG A 116 24.84 2.64 -10.47
C ARG A 116 25.22 3.42 -9.21
N LYS A 117 26.28 4.23 -9.24
CA LYS A 117 26.56 5.22 -8.17
C LYS A 117 25.56 6.37 -8.24
N CYS A 118 25.33 6.91 -9.44
CA CYS A 118 24.45 8.06 -9.66
C CYS A 118 23.01 7.81 -9.16
N TRP A 119 22.39 6.68 -9.49
CA TRP A 119 21.02 6.36 -9.06
C TRP A 119 20.88 5.77 -7.64
N SER A 120 21.88 5.96 -6.77
CA SER A 120 21.84 5.49 -5.37
C SER A 120 20.61 6.03 -4.63
N THR A 121 20.03 5.25 -3.72
CA THR A 121 18.99 5.73 -2.79
C THR A 121 19.56 6.85 -1.91
N GLU A 122 20.65 6.59 -1.19
CA GLU A 122 21.31 7.61 -0.37
C GLU A 122 21.96 8.68 -1.27
N PRO A 123 21.68 9.98 -1.05
CA PRO A 123 22.29 11.09 -1.82
C PRO A 123 23.82 11.16 -1.68
N ASP A 124 24.36 10.87 -0.50
CA ASP A 124 25.79 11.03 -0.21
C ASP A 124 26.67 10.00 -0.95
N HIS A 125 26.10 8.85 -1.32
CA HIS A 125 26.78 7.87 -2.17
C HIS A 125 26.78 8.26 -3.67
N ARG A 126 26.07 9.32 -4.07
CA ARG A 126 26.02 9.80 -5.45
C ARG A 126 27.23 10.72 -5.71
N PRO A 127 28.01 10.50 -6.79
CA PRO A 127 29.21 11.29 -7.09
C PRO A 127 28.86 12.74 -7.41
N SER A 128 29.84 13.64 -7.29
CA SER A 128 29.75 14.99 -7.85
C SER A 128 29.78 14.96 -9.38
N LEU A 129 29.27 16.02 -10.02
CA LEU A 129 29.34 16.15 -11.48
C LEU A 129 30.78 16.14 -12.01
N VAL A 130 31.75 16.63 -11.23
CA VAL A 130 33.18 16.62 -11.57
C VAL A 130 33.72 15.18 -11.65
N GLU A 131 33.36 14.32 -10.68
CA GLU A 131 33.75 12.90 -10.69
C GLU A 131 33.04 12.12 -11.82
N ILE A 132 31.80 12.49 -12.16
CA ILE A 132 31.07 11.90 -13.29
C ILE A 132 31.78 12.23 -14.61
N LEU A 133 32.13 13.50 -14.83
CA LEU A 133 32.85 13.93 -16.03
C LEU A 133 34.22 13.25 -16.14
N ALA A 134 35.00 13.20 -15.05
CA ALA A 134 36.30 12.55 -15.04
C ALA A 134 36.23 11.03 -15.35
N GLU A 135 35.22 10.32 -14.86
CA GLU A 135 35.03 8.90 -15.18
C GLU A 135 34.49 8.72 -16.61
N LEU A 136 33.66 9.63 -17.15
CA LEU A 136 33.23 9.61 -18.56
C LEU A 136 34.38 9.88 -19.53
N ASP A 137 35.24 10.88 -19.25
CA ASP A 137 36.41 11.20 -20.05
C ASP A 137 37.36 9.99 -20.13
N LYS A 138 37.62 9.36 -18.98
CA LYS A 138 38.38 8.11 -18.87
C LYS A 138 37.75 6.97 -19.68
N LEU A 139 36.43 6.77 -19.58
CA LEU A 139 35.71 5.74 -20.35
C LEU A 139 35.72 6.04 -21.86
N SER A 140 35.81 7.31 -22.27
CA SER A 140 35.95 7.70 -23.68
C SER A 140 37.35 7.43 -24.26
N ALA A 141 38.36 7.28 -23.38
CA ALA A 141 39.72 6.90 -23.75
C ALA A 141 39.94 5.37 -23.77
N GLU A 142 38.99 4.59 -23.28
CA GLU A 142 38.98 3.13 -23.40
C GLU A 142 38.41 2.73 -24.78
N ASN A 143 39.12 1.89 -25.54
CA ASN A 143 38.65 1.39 -26.84
C ASN A 143 37.50 0.38 -26.64
N VAL A 144 36.27 0.89 -26.53
CA VAL A 144 35.04 0.10 -26.55
C VAL A 144 34.70 -0.25 -28.00
N GLU A 145 34.59 -1.54 -28.33
CA GLU A 145 34.03 -1.95 -29.62
C GLU A 145 32.60 -1.42 -29.74
N PHE A 146 32.30 -0.70 -30.82
CA PHE A 146 31.03 0.02 -30.97
C PHE A 146 29.88 -0.95 -31.21
N ILE A 147 29.25 -1.42 -30.14
CA ILE A 147 28.01 -2.20 -30.19
C ILE A 147 26.89 -1.26 -30.61
N ALA A 148 26.76 -1.10 -31.93
CA ALA A 148 25.56 -0.58 -32.53
C ALA A 148 24.41 -1.54 -32.19
N ASN A 149 23.55 -1.13 -31.26
CA ASN A 149 22.23 -1.72 -31.12
C ASN A 149 21.48 -1.48 -32.45
N ASN A 150 21.54 -2.49 -33.33
CA ASN A 150 20.79 -2.54 -34.58
C ASN A 150 19.30 -2.70 -34.26
N ILE A 151 18.69 -1.60 -33.80
CA ILE A 151 17.25 -1.38 -33.88
C ILE A 151 16.94 -1.32 -35.38
N ASN A 152 16.69 -2.50 -35.95
CA ASN A 152 16.20 -2.61 -37.32
C ASN A 152 14.92 -1.77 -37.40
N ASN A 153 14.93 -0.74 -38.25
CA ASN A 153 13.75 0.04 -38.62
C ASN A 153 12.82 -0.78 -39.54
N ALA A 154 12.42 -1.94 -39.04
CA ALA A 154 11.62 -2.96 -39.70
C ALA A 154 10.33 -3.22 -38.93
N ASN A 155 9.68 -2.15 -38.46
CA ASN A 155 8.26 -2.14 -38.06
C ASN A 155 7.61 -0.73 -38.12
N ILE A 156 8.21 0.19 -38.88
CA ILE A 156 7.54 1.38 -39.40
C ILE A 156 7.61 1.24 -40.92
N ASN A 157 6.46 1.25 -41.60
CA ASN A 157 6.29 0.88 -43.01
C ASN A 157 6.46 -0.61 -43.36
N SER A 158 5.57 -1.46 -42.82
CA SER A 158 4.77 -2.28 -43.72
C SER A 158 3.33 -1.72 -43.69
N GLY A 159 2.66 -1.41 -44.79
CA GLY A 159 3.02 -1.66 -46.20
C GLY A 159 2.36 -2.93 -46.75
N CYS A 160 1.10 -3.18 -46.36
CA CYS A 160 0.29 -4.27 -46.88
C CYS A 160 0.29 -4.30 -48.42
N LYS A 161 0.88 -5.35 -49.00
CA LYS A 161 0.58 -5.81 -50.36
C LYS A 161 0.24 -7.30 -50.30
N PRO A 162 -0.70 -7.77 -51.15
CA PRO A 162 -1.46 -8.98 -50.85
C PRO A 162 -0.69 -10.27 -51.14
N SER A 163 -0.74 -11.21 -50.20
CA SER A 163 -0.58 -12.64 -50.50
C SER A 163 -1.87 -13.17 -51.11
N ASN A 164 -1.78 -13.79 -52.28
CA ASN A 164 -2.96 -14.35 -52.96
C ASN A 164 -3.43 -15.64 -52.28
N SER A 165 -4.76 -15.74 -52.12
CA SER A 165 -5.54 -16.98 -52.12
C SER A 165 -4.99 -18.18 -51.34
N ILE A 166 -5.34 -18.27 -50.06
CA ILE A 166 -5.75 -19.55 -49.47
C ILE A 166 -7.29 -19.53 -49.38
N SER A 167 -7.94 -20.62 -49.76
CA SER A 167 -9.39 -20.70 -49.91
C SER A 167 -10.11 -21.01 -48.60
N SER A 168 -11.24 -20.32 -48.39
CA SER A 168 -12.36 -20.67 -47.51
C SER A 168 -12.11 -20.83 -45.99
N ALA A 169 -12.75 -19.91 -45.24
CA ALA A 169 -13.40 -20.15 -43.95
C ALA A 169 -12.59 -20.07 -42.63
N ASP A 170 -11.58 -19.20 -42.55
CA ASP A 170 -11.26 -18.55 -41.26
C ASP A 170 -12.06 -17.25 -41.11
N LYS A 171 -12.79 -17.09 -39.99
CA LYS A 171 -13.56 -15.88 -39.64
C LYS A 171 -12.72 -14.93 -38.79
N CYS A 172 -13.05 -13.64 -38.84
CA CYS A 172 -12.44 -12.65 -37.94
C CYS A 172 -12.66 -13.06 -36.47
N PRO A 173 -11.67 -12.90 -35.56
CA PRO A 173 -11.84 -13.19 -34.14
C PRO A 173 -13.04 -12.45 -33.52
N ASP A 174 -13.29 -11.21 -33.93
CA ASP A 174 -14.45 -10.44 -33.46
C ASP A 174 -15.78 -11.01 -33.97
N GLU A 175 -15.87 -11.50 -35.22
CA GLU A 175 -17.06 -12.25 -35.70
C GLU A 175 -17.30 -13.52 -34.87
N LEU A 176 -16.23 -14.20 -34.45
CA LEU A 176 -16.33 -15.43 -33.66
C LEU A 176 -16.77 -15.14 -32.22
N ILE A 177 -16.39 -13.98 -31.67
CA ILE A 177 -16.82 -13.47 -30.37
C ILE A 177 -18.27 -12.98 -30.44
N GLU A 178 -18.63 -12.15 -31.42
CA GLU A 178 -19.99 -11.68 -31.72
C GLU A 178 -20.96 -12.87 -31.90
N LYS A 179 -20.55 -13.90 -32.66
CA LYS A 179 -21.35 -15.11 -32.87
C LYS A 179 -21.55 -15.88 -31.57
N ARG A 180 -20.50 -16.07 -30.76
CA ARG A 180 -20.65 -16.69 -29.44
C ARG A 180 -21.53 -15.88 -28.49
N ILE A 181 -21.40 -14.55 -28.48
CA ILE A 181 -22.29 -13.68 -27.70
C ILE A 181 -23.74 -13.84 -28.14
N SER A 182 -24.02 -13.84 -29.45
CA SER A 182 -25.39 -13.96 -29.97
C SER A 182 -25.98 -15.37 -29.89
N GLU A 183 -25.15 -16.41 -29.80
CA GLU A 183 -25.59 -17.80 -29.55
C GLU A 183 -25.72 -18.16 -28.05
N GLU A 184 -24.96 -17.49 -27.16
CA GLU A 184 -25.00 -17.74 -25.70
C GLU A 184 -25.88 -16.73 -24.92
N ILE A 185 -25.99 -15.47 -25.35
CA ILE A 185 -26.59 -14.37 -24.58
C ILE A 185 -27.91 -13.89 -25.21
N LYS A 186 -28.99 -13.92 -24.43
CA LYS A 186 -30.26 -13.29 -24.79
C LYS A 186 -30.18 -11.76 -24.65
N VAL A 187 -29.69 -11.10 -25.70
CA VAL A 187 -29.68 -9.64 -25.83
C VAL A 187 -31.11 -9.11 -25.99
N LEU A 188 -31.45 -8.05 -25.26
CA LEU A 188 -32.68 -7.29 -25.38
C LEU A 188 -32.49 -6.11 -26.35
N ASP A 189 -33.58 -5.70 -27.01
CA ASP A 189 -33.60 -4.56 -27.92
C ASP A 189 -33.38 -3.24 -27.15
N TYR A 190 -32.38 -2.47 -27.55
CA TYR A 190 -32.01 -1.19 -26.96
C TYR A 190 -33.13 -0.14 -27.04
N ASN A 191 -33.99 -0.22 -28.05
CA ASN A 191 -35.11 0.71 -28.23
C ASN A 191 -36.18 0.59 -27.11
N LYS A 192 -36.09 -0.44 -26.25
CA LYS A 192 -36.93 -0.61 -25.04
C LYS A 192 -36.50 0.27 -23.86
N PHE A 193 -35.34 0.95 -23.95
CA PHE A 193 -34.73 1.70 -22.85
C PHE A 193 -34.58 3.18 -23.21
N ARG A 194 -35.43 4.02 -22.63
CA ARG A 194 -35.34 5.48 -22.78
C ARG A 194 -34.27 6.03 -21.83
N VAL A 195 -33.06 6.21 -22.35
CA VAL A 195 -31.93 6.81 -21.61
C VAL A 195 -32.27 8.25 -21.20
N LEU A 196 -32.10 8.56 -19.91
CA LEU A 196 -32.42 9.87 -19.33
C LEU A 196 -31.17 10.72 -19.09
N ARG A 197 -30.15 10.16 -18.42
CA ARG A 197 -28.89 10.87 -18.09
C ARG A 197 -27.75 9.92 -17.76
N LYS A 198 -26.51 10.42 -17.87
CA LYS A 198 -25.31 9.77 -17.30
C LYS A 198 -25.33 9.93 -15.77
N ILE A 199 -25.07 8.84 -15.04
CA ILE A 199 -25.04 8.79 -13.56
C ILE A 199 -23.70 8.29 -13.00
N GLY A 200 -22.81 7.73 -13.83
CA GLY A 200 -21.49 7.29 -13.39
C GLY A 200 -20.48 7.07 -14.52
N GLU A 201 -19.19 6.97 -14.16
CA GLU A 201 -18.07 6.70 -15.06
C GLU A 201 -16.91 6.10 -14.24
N GLY A 202 -16.28 5.02 -14.74
CA GLY A 202 -15.34 4.23 -13.92
C GLY A 202 -14.47 3.23 -14.70
N GLY A 203 -13.98 2.18 -14.02
CA GLY A 203 -12.97 1.23 -14.54
C GLY A 203 -13.50 -0.31 -14.84
N PHE A 204 -14.23 0.23 -15.94
CA PHE A 204 -14.76 -0.42 -17.18
C PHE A 204 -15.54 0.50 -18.13
N GLY A 205 -16.51 1.28 -17.67
CA GLY A 205 -17.36 2.05 -18.59
C GLY A 205 -18.13 3.24 -17.99
N ILE A 206 -19.21 3.62 -18.67
CA ILE A 206 -20.12 4.71 -18.31
C ILE A 206 -21.45 4.10 -17.86
N VAL A 207 -22.07 4.66 -16.81
CA VAL A 207 -23.39 4.22 -16.32
C VAL A 207 -24.43 5.30 -16.64
N TYR A 208 -25.54 4.88 -17.24
CA TYR A 208 -26.69 5.72 -17.56
C TYR A 208 -27.93 5.28 -16.78
N GLU A 209 -28.76 6.24 -16.38
CA GLU A 209 -30.13 6.00 -15.92
C GLU A 209 -31.05 5.91 -17.14
N ALA A 210 -31.88 4.87 -17.21
CA ALA A 210 -32.84 4.66 -18.28
C ALA A 210 -34.19 4.12 -17.75
N ASP A 211 -35.25 4.45 -18.46
CA ASP A 211 -36.61 3.96 -18.21
C ASP A 211 -36.91 2.76 -19.13
N TRP A 212 -37.19 1.59 -18.55
CA TRP A 212 -37.68 0.41 -19.28
C TRP A 212 -39.21 0.42 -19.29
N GLU A 213 -39.77 1.18 -20.23
CA GLU A 213 -41.20 1.53 -20.26
C GLU A 213 -42.13 0.30 -20.22
N GLU A 214 -41.77 -0.78 -20.94
CA GLU A 214 -42.51 -2.05 -20.98
C GLU A 214 -42.68 -2.70 -19.61
N ARG A 215 -41.71 -2.51 -18.71
CA ARG A 215 -41.71 -3.05 -17.34
C ARG A 215 -42.05 -2.00 -16.28
N ARG A 216 -42.20 -0.73 -16.67
CA ARG A 216 -42.36 0.42 -15.75
C ARG A 216 -41.26 0.46 -14.69
N LEU A 217 -40.03 0.17 -15.11
CA LEU A 217 -38.88 -0.07 -14.23
C LEU A 217 -37.71 0.84 -14.61
N MET A 218 -37.25 1.64 -13.64
CA MET A 218 -36.01 2.40 -13.79
C MET A 218 -34.80 1.47 -13.64
N VAL A 219 -33.88 1.54 -14.59
CA VAL A 219 -32.68 0.69 -14.68
C VAL A 219 -31.41 1.52 -14.84
N ALA A 220 -30.28 0.93 -14.49
CA ALA A 220 -28.95 1.43 -14.80
C ALA A 220 -28.37 0.63 -15.98
N LEU A 221 -27.94 1.32 -17.04
CA LEU A 221 -27.23 0.73 -18.17
C LEU A 221 -25.73 1.00 -18.02
N LYS A 222 -24.94 -0.04 -17.73
CA LYS A 222 -23.47 0.03 -17.68
C LYS A 222 -22.90 -0.29 -19.06
N SER A 223 -22.50 0.73 -19.79
CA SER A 223 -22.06 0.64 -21.20
C SER A 223 -20.54 0.59 -21.33
N PHE A 224 -20.07 -0.35 -22.15
CA PHE A 224 -18.65 -0.64 -22.38
C PHE A 224 -18.21 0.02 -23.69
N ASN A 225 -18.01 1.34 -23.65
CA ASN A 225 -17.70 2.17 -24.82
C ASN A 225 -16.18 2.33 -25.02
N GLU A 226 -15.79 2.79 -26.21
CA GLU A 226 -14.40 3.09 -26.55
C GLU A 226 -13.73 4.04 -25.54
N ARG A 227 -12.55 3.64 -25.07
CA ARG A 227 -11.59 4.54 -24.41
C ARG A 227 -10.57 4.98 -25.47
N PRO A 228 -10.04 6.22 -25.42
CA PRO A 228 -9.03 6.69 -26.37
C PRO A 228 -7.71 5.89 -26.38
N TYR A 229 -7.54 4.90 -25.50
CA TYR A 229 -6.34 4.06 -25.36
C TYR A 229 -6.64 2.55 -25.16
N GLY A 230 -7.84 2.06 -25.52
CA GLY A 230 -8.24 0.66 -25.32
C GLY A 230 -8.72 -0.01 -26.62
N SER A 231 -8.18 -1.18 -26.97
CA SER A 231 -8.66 -1.94 -28.13
C SER A 231 -10.02 -2.59 -27.88
N ILE A 232 -10.84 -2.68 -28.93
CA ILE A 232 -12.20 -3.27 -28.90
C ILE A 232 -12.21 -4.68 -28.30
N GLU A 233 -11.20 -5.50 -28.60
CA GLU A 233 -11.04 -6.85 -28.06
C GLU A 233 -10.94 -6.87 -26.52
N ASN A 234 -10.30 -5.87 -25.90
CA ASN A 234 -10.23 -5.74 -24.44
C ASN A 234 -11.54 -5.26 -23.83
N ILE A 235 -12.30 -4.43 -24.56
CA ILE A 235 -13.62 -3.95 -24.16
C ILE A 235 -14.62 -5.13 -24.15
N HIS A 236 -14.64 -5.93 -25.23
CA HIS A 236 -15.42 -7.16 -25.30
C HIS A 236 -15.02 -8.17 -24.22
N LYS A 237 -13.73 -8.38 -23.95
CA LYS A 237 -13.26 -9.25 -22.85
C LYS A 237 -13.73 -8.78 -21.48
N ALA A 238 -13.73 -7.47 -21.21
CA ALA A 238 -14.22 -6.90 -19.96
C ALA A 238 -15.73 -7.11 -19.79
N PHE A 239 -16.52 -6.81 -20.82
CA PHE A 239 -17.97 -7.04 -20.85
C PHE A 239 -18.32 -8.52 -20.63
N ILE A 240 -17.75 -9.44 -21.41
CA ILE A 240 -18.03 -10.89 -21.31
C ILE A 240 -17.67 -11.41 -19.91
N LYS A 241 -16.55 -10.95 -19.33
CA LYS A 241 -16.12 -11.33 -17.99
C LYS A 241 -17.14 -10.92 -16.93
N GLU A 242 -17.58 -9.65 -16.94
CA GLU A 242 -18.53 -9.16 -15.95
C GLU A 242 -19.91 -9.79 -16.12
N PHE A 243 -20.38 -9.95 -17.36
CA PHE A 243 -21.58 -10.70 -17.70
C PHE A 243 -21.56 -12.13 -17.14
N LYS A 244 -20.51 -12.92 -17.39
CA LYS A 244 -20.41 -14.34 -16.96
C LYS A 244 -20.16 -14.52 -15.45
N LEU A 245 -20.02 -13.43 -14.70
CA LEU A 245 -20.09 -13.41 -13.23
C LEU A 245 -21.50 -13.06 -12.76
N LEU A 246 -22.09 -11.98 -13.27
CA LEU A 246 -23.45 -11.54 -12.94
C LEU A 246 -24.52 -12.58 -13.29
N GLU A 247 -24.38 -13.30 -14.41
CA GLU A 247 -25.27 -14.39 -14.82
C GLU A 247 -25.29 -15.56 -13.82
N LYS A 248 -24.19 -15.75 -13.05
CA LYS A 248 -24.06 -16.83 -12.06
C LYS A 248 -24.43 -16.40 -10.65
N ILE A 249 -24.54 -15.09 -10.41
CA ILE A 249 -25.01 -14.54 -9.15
C ILE A 249 -26.53 -14.70 -9.11
N THR A 250 -27.02 -15.61 -8.27
CA THR A 250 -28.44 -15.65 -7.93
C THR A 250 -28.81 -14.39 -7.15
N SER A 251 -30.06 -13.91 -7.29
CA SER A 251 -30.49 -12.68 -6.62
C SER A 251 -30.33 -12.80 -5.10
N HIS A 252 -29.79 -11.74 -4.51
CA HIS A 252 -29.47 -11.62 -3.09
C HIS A 252 -29.75 -10.18 -2.65
N SER A 253 -30.32 -10.00 -1.44
CA SER A 253 -30.77 -8.71 -0.92
C SER A 253 -29.72 -7.61 -1.08
N ASN A 254 -28.47 -7.95 -0.76
CA ASN A 254 -27.35 -7.02 -0.69
C ASN A 254 -26.37 -7.10 -1.87
N ILE A 255 -26.79 -7.66 -3.00
CA ILE A 255 -26.10 -7.55 -4.30
C ILE A 255 -26.98 -6.74 -5.26
N ILE A 256 -26.38 -6.03 -6.21
CA ILE A 256 -27.14 -5.32 -7.26
C ILE A 256 -27.84 -6.33 -8.19
N ASP A 257 -29.14 -6.17 -8.43
CA ASP A 257 -29.87 -7.12 -9.29
C ASP A 257 -29.52 -6.91 -10.78
N PHE A 258 -29.29 -8.01 -11.49
CA PHE A 258 -28.97 -8.06 -12.92
C PHE A 258 -30.18 -8.51 -13.74
N TYR A 259 -30.50 -7.79 -14.81
CA TYR A 259 -31.72 -8.01 -15.60
C TYR A 259 -31.47 -8.48 -17.05
N GLY A 260 -30.22 -8.48 -17.52
CA GLY A 260 -29.82 -8.93 -18.85
C GLY A 260 -28.86 -7.99 -19.57
N VAL A 261 -28.74 -8.17 -20.88
CA VAL A 261 -27.84 -7.42 -21.76
C VAL A 261 -28.65 -6.68 -22.82
N THR A 262 -28.18 -5.50 -23.23
CA THR A 262 -28.65 -4.80 -24.44
C THR A 262 -27.45 -4.40 -25.31
N LYS A 263 -27.66 -4.17 -26.61
CA LYS A 263 -26.63 -3.72 -27.56
C LYS A 263 -27.11 -2.46 -28.29
N ASP A 264 -26.35 -1.37 -28.25
CA ASP A 264 -26.71 -0.10 -28.88
C ASP A 264 -26.62 -0.18 -30.44
N THR A 265 -27.11 0.86 -31.12
CA THR A 265 -27.06 0.94 -32.61
C THR A 265 -25.65 1.12 -33.17
N SER A 266 -24.65 1.40 -32.33
CA SER A 266 -23.23 1.50 -32.70
C SER A 266 -22.49 0.17 -32.50
N GLY A 267 -23.12 -0.80 -31.84
CA GLY A 267 -22.60 -2.12 -31.54
C GLY A 267 -22.09 -2.32 -30.11
N HIS A 268 -22.15 -1.32 -29.23
CA HIS A 268 -21.66 -1.45 -27.85
C HIS A 268 -22.62 -2.26 -26.98
N TYR A 269 -22.06 -3.17 -26.18
CA TYR A 269 -22.81 -3.92 -25.19
C TYR A 269 -22.98 -3.12 -23.89
N SER A 270 -24.17 -3.23 -23.30
CA SER A 270 -24.54 -2.68 -22.01
C SER A 270 -25.12 -3.76 -21.10
N LEU A 271 -24.70 -3.78 -19.83
CA LEU A 271 -25.35 -4.56 -18.78
C LEU A 271 -26.55 -3.78 -18.25
N ILE A 272 -27.70 -4.44 -18.13
CA ILE A 272 -28.93 -3.89 -17.57
C ILE A 272 -28.99 -4.28 -16.10
N LEU A 273 -28.92 -3.28 -15.22
CA LEU A 273 -28.82 -3.42 -13.77
C LEU A 273 -29.96 -2.67 -13.07
N GLN A 274 -30.21 -3.03 -11.82
CA GLN A 274 -31.04 -2.26 -10.90
C GLN A 274 -30.53 -0.83 -10.69
N LEU A 275 -31.43 0.15 -10.70
CA LEU A 275 -31.09 1.53 -10.34
C LEU A 275 -31.07 1.70 -8.81
N ALA A 276 -29.94 2.15 -8.28
CA ALA A 276 -29.79 2.53 -6.88
C ALA A 276 -30.22 3.98 -6.66
N ASN A 277 -31.44 4.19 -6.16
CA ASN A 277 -32.08 5.51 -6.04
C ASN A 277 -31.47 6.44 -4.96
N ASN A 278 -30.53 5.98 -4.15
CA ASN A 278 -29.76 6.81 -3.23
C ASN A 278 -28.25 6.84 -3.57
N GLY A 279 -27.86 6.44 -4.79
CA GLY A 279 -26.48 6.53 -5.28
C GLY A 279 -25.54 5.51 -4.66
N ASN A 280 -24.35 5.95 -4.26
CA ASN A 280 -23.32 5.12 -3.61
C ASN A 280 -23.07 5.57 -2.15
N LEU A 281 -22.57 4.65 -1.33
CA LEU A 281 -22.39 4.84 0.11
C LEU A 281 -21.54 6.06 0.47
N ARG A 282 -20.50 6.37 -0.33
CA ARG A 282 -19.63 7.53 -0.07
C ARG A 282 -20.38 8.86 -0.25
N ASP A 283 -21.13 8.98 -1.33
CA ASP A 283 -21.89 10.21 -1.59
C ASP A 283 -23.10 10.30 -0.65
N TYR A 284 -23.73 9.15 -0.32
CA TYR A 284 -24.76 9.05 0.72
C TYR A 284 -24.27 9.54 2.10
N PHE A 285 -23.03 9.23 2.50
CA PHE A 285 -22.43 9.72 3.74
C PHE A 285 -22.25 11.25 3.75
N LYS A 286 -21.85 11.89 2.65
CA LYS A 286 -21.70 13.36 2.60
C LYS A 286 -22.98 14.10 2.98
N GLU A 287 -24.15 13.53 2.65
CA GLU A 287 -25.46 14.14 2.87
C GLU A 287 -26.14 13.69 4.17
N ASN A 288 -25.78 12.52 4.71
CA ASN A 288 -26.53 11.85 5.78
C ASN A 288 -25.71 11.43 7.00
N TYR A 289 -24.38 11.43 6.96
CA TYR A 289 -23.55 10.85 8.03
C TYR A 289 -23.79 11.47 9.42
N SER A 290 -24.08 12.77 9.48
CA SER A 290 -24.44 13.49 10.73
C SER A 290 -25.77 13.08 11.36
N LYS A 291 -26.52 12.15 10.73
CA LYS A 291 -27.80 11.59 11.20
C LYS A 291 -27.71 10.08 11.49
N LEU A 292 -26.52 9.47 11.37
CA LEU A 292 -26.33 8.02 11.47
C LEU A 292 -25.97 7.58 12.89
N GLU A 293 -26.98 7.18 13.64
CA GLU A 293 -26.82 6.50 14.92
C GLU A 293 -26.17 5.11 14.77
N TRP A 294 -25.59 4.60 15.87
CA TRP A 294 -24.79 3.37 15.86
C TRP A 294 -25.55 2.12 15.39
N ASP A 295 -26.85 1.99 15.70
CA ASP A 295 -27.68 0.89 15.19
C ASP A 295 -27.78 0.92 13.64
N THR A 296 -27.83 2.11 13.05
CA THR A 296 -27.87 2.26 11.59
C THR A 296 -26.50 1.99 10.97
N LYS A 297 -25.41 2.38 11.63
CA LYS A 297 -24.04 2.03 11.23
C LYS A 297 -23.81 0.51 11.25
N ILE A 298 -24.27 -0.17 12.29
CA ILE A 298 -24.19 -1.64 12.39
C ILE A 298 -25.07 -2.30 11.33
N ARG A 299 -26.30 -1.83 11.09
CA ARG A 299 -27.14 -2.34 9.98
C ARG A 299 -26.43 -2.22 8.63
N ILE A 300 -25.86 -1.06 8.32
CA ILE A 300 -25.09 -0.82 7.08
C ILE A 300 -23.90 -1.80 6.98
N ALA A 301 -23.16 -2.00 8.06
CA ALA A 301 -22.07 -2.96 8.11
C ALA A 301 -22.55 -4.40 7.87
N SER A 302 -23.62 -4.84 8.55
CA SER A 302 -24.16 -6.20 8.43
C SER A 302 -24.68 -6.49 7.02
N GLU A 303 -25.41 -5.55 6.41
CA GLU A 303 -25.90 -5.66 5.04
C GLU A 303 -24.75 -5.83 4.02
N ILE A 304 -23.64 -5.10 4.20
CA ILE A 304 -22.45 -5.27 3.35
C ILE A 304 -21.78 -6.62 3.64
N SER A 305 -21.62 -7.00 4.91
CA SER A 305 -20.97 -8.25 5.31
C SER A 305 -21.72 -9.49 4.81
N ASP A 306 -23.05 -9.46 4.79
CA ASP A 306 -23.91 -10.52 4.26
C ASP A 306 -23.76 -10.65 2.74
N GLY A 307 -23.73 -9.53 2.01
CA GLY A 307 -23.39 -9.50 0.58
C GLY A 307 -22.01 -10.10 0.29
N ILE A 308 -20.98 -9.78 1.08
CA ILE A 308 -19.63 -10.36 0.91
C ILE A 308 -19.65 -11.86 1.25
N ALA A 309 -20.34 -12.28 2.31
CA ALA A 309 -20.47 -13.69 2.69
C ALA A 309 -21.18 -14.52 1.61
N PHE A 310 -22.21 -13.96 0.98
CA PHE A 310 -22.87 -14.55 -0.19
C PHE A 310 -21.91 -14.70 -1.38
N LEU A 311 -21.15 -13.66 -1.75
CA LEU A 311 -20.16 -13.77 -2.84
C LEU A 311 -19.08 -14.81 -2.53
N HIS A 312 -18.55 -14.80 -1.30
CA HIS A 312 -17.50 -15.72 -0.86
C HIS A 312 -17.96 -17.17 -0.76
N SER A 313 -19.22 -17.43 -0.45
CA SER A 313 -19.78 -18.80 -0.47
C SER A 313 -20.00 -19.33 -1.90
N ASN A 314 -20.18 -18.44 -2.89
CA ASN A 314 -20.25 -18.77 -4.33
C ASN A 314 -18.87 -18.79 -5.04
N ASP A 315 -17.78 -18.77 -4.26
CA ASP A 315 -16.40 -18.68 -4.75
C ASP A 315 -16.07 -17.43 -5.60
N ILE A 316 -16.83 -16.35 -5.44
CA ILE A 316 -16.57 -15.05 -6.07
C ILE A 316 -15.71 -14.20 -5.13
N ILE A 317 -14.69 -13.54 -5.69
CA ILE A 317 -13.81 -12.59 -5.01
C ILE A 317 -13.97 -11.26 -5.75
N HIS A 318 -14.31 -10.18 -5.05
CA HIS A 318 -14.68 -8.89 -5.65
C HIS A 318 -13.46 -8.08 -6.10
N ARG A 319 -12.42 -8.03 -5.26
CA ARG A 319 -11.10 -7.41 -5.53
C ARG A 319 -11.10 -5.88 -5.67
N ASP A 320 -12.24 -5.22 -5.49
CA ASP A 320 -12.39 -3.76 -5.51
C ASP A 320 -13.56 -3.28 -4.62
N LEU A 321 -13.63 -3.78 -3.39
CA LEU A 321 -14.62 -3.32 -2.42
C LEU A 321 -14.22 -1.95 -1.87
N HIS A 322 -15.02 -0.94 -2.18
CA HIS A 322 -14.90 0.40 -1.61
C HIS A 322 -16.26 1.10 -1.61
N SER A 323 -16.46 2.14 -0.78
CA SER A 323 -17.76 2.82 -0.61
C SER A 323 -18.39 3.44 -1.88
N LYS A 324 -17.66 3.55 -3.01
CA LYS A 324 -18.27 3.87 -4.31
C LYS A 324 -18.90 2.66 -5.06
N ASN A 325 -18.51 1.44 -4.71
CA ASN A 325 -19.02 0.18 -5.27
C ASN A 325 -20.07 -0.48 -4.33
N ILE A 326 -20.31 0.11 -3.15
CA ILE A 326 -21.51 -0.13 -2.35
C ILE A 326 -22.55 0.90 -2.78
N LEU A 327 -23.63 0.43 -3.40
CA LEU A 327 -24.77 1.24 -3.80
C LEU A 327 -25.84 1.26 -2.71
N VAL A 328 -26.66 2.32 -2.68
CA VAL A 328 -27.75 2.47 -1.72
C VAL A 328 -29.08 2.49 -2.47
N SER A 329 -29.95 1.53 -2.18
CA SER A 329 -31.29 1.41 -2.76
C SER A 329 -32.32 1.33 -1.64
N ASN A 330 -33.22 2.32 -1.57
CA ASN A 330 -34.23 2.45 -0.51
C ASN A 330 -33.65 2.33 0.92
N GLY A 331 -32.45 2.87 1.14
CA GLY A 331 -31.73 2.79 2.42
C GLY A 331 -31.00 1.46 2.72
N HIS A 332 -31.08 0.47 1.82
CA HIS A 332 -30.35 -0.80 1.93
C HIS A 332 -29.09 -0.84 1.05
N MET A 333 -28.04 -1.50 1.53
CA MET A 333 -26.74 -1.59 0.88
C MET A 333 -26.72 -2.71 -0.17
N LYS A 334 -26.20 -2.43 -1.37
CA LYS A 334 -26.03 -3.40 -2.47
C LYS A 334 -24.65 -3.33 -3.09
N ILE A 335 -23.91 -4.43 -3.09
CA ILE A 335 -22.59 -4.55 -3.73
C ILE A 335 -22.74 -4.55 -5.25
N ALA A 336 -21.94 -3.74 -5.93
CA ALA A 336 -21.95 -3.55 -7.38
C ALA A 336 -20.53 -3.46 -7.97
N ASP A 337 -20.48 -3.30 -9.29
CA ASP A 337 -19.28 -3.28 -10.15
C ASP A 337 -18.38 -4.53 -10.02
N PHE A 338 -18.61 -5.51 -10.89
CA PHE A 338 -17.86 -6.78 -10.92
C PHE A 338 -16.74 -6.77 -11.97
N GLY A 339 -16.34 -5.57 -12.44
CA GLY A 339 -15.31 -5.37 -13.48
C GLY A 339 -13.95 -5.99 -13.12
N LEU A 340 -13.56 -5.96 -11.84
CA LEU A 340 -12.32 -6.57 -11.32
C LEU A 340 -12.49 -7.94 -10.65
N ALA A 341 -13.72 -8.36 -10.37
CA ALA A 341 -14.06 -9.59 -9.66
C ALA A 341 -13.65 -10.87 -10.44
N VAL A 342 -13.42 -11.99 -9.75
CA VAL A 342 -13.03 -13.28 -10.34
C VAL A 342 -13.65 -14.44 -9.57
N ARG A 343 -13.66 -15.65 -10.13
CA ARG A 343 -13.89 -16.86 -9.34
C ARG A 343 -12.58 -17.37 -8.74
N HIS A 344 -12.67 -18.03 -7.59
CA HIS A 344 -11.53 -18.66 -6.95
C HIS A 344 -10.83 -19.65 -7.91
N GLY A 345 -9.51 -19.53 -8.04
CA GLY A 345 -8.69 -20.32 -8.97
C GLY A 345 -8.50 -19.73 -10.38
N GLU A 346 -9.28 -18.72 -10.80
CA GLU A 346 -9.12 -18.11 -12.13
C GLU A 346 -7.83 -17.26 -12.24
N LEU A 347 -6.98 -17.57 -13.22
CA LEU A 347 -5.65 -16.97 -13.38
C LEU A 347 -5.67 -15.71 -14.26
N LEU A 348 -6.02 -14.55 -13.70
CA LEU A 348 -5.84 -13.26 -14.38
C LEU A 348 -4.50 -12.60 -14.02
N ARG A 349 -3.49 -12.79 -14.87
CA ARG A 349 -2.17 -12.13 -14.74
C ARG A 349 -2.20 -10.61 -14.97
N ASN A 350 -3.23 -10.08 -15.63
CA ASN A 350 -3.21 -8.75 -16.25
C ASN A 350 -4.12 -7.71 -15.59
N LEU A 351 -5.06 -8.10 -14.73
CA LEU A 351 -5.96 -7.18 -14.00
C LEU A 351 -5.62 -7.18 -12.50
N ARG A 352 -4.76 -6.25 -12.08
CA ARG A 352 -4.37 -6.05 -10.67
C ARG A 352 -5.18 -4.89 -10.05
N PRO A 353 -5.60 -4.96 -8.78
CA PRO A 353 -6.38 -3.88 -8.15
C PRO A 353 -5.68 -2.52 -8.22
N ILE A 354 -4.36 -2.48 -8.06
CA ILE A 354 -3.58 -1.22 -8.05
C ILE A 354 -3.74 -0.40 -9.34
N SER A 355 -3.93 -1.06 -10.48
CA SER A 355 -4.01 -0.37 -11.78
C SER A 355 -5.39 0.23 -12.08
N TYR A 356 -6.39 0.03 -11.20
CA TYR A 356 -7.80 0.21 -11.55
C TYR A 356 -8.72 0.58 -10.37
N GLY A 357 -8.51 -0.04 -9.21
CA GLY A 357 -9.26 0.15 -7.96
C GLY A 357 -8.64 1.20 -7.04
N MET A 358 -9.20 1.34 -5.83
CA MET A 358 -8.88 2.48 -4.96
C MET A 358 -7.82 2.18 -3.89
N LEU A 359 -6.67 2.85 -3.99
CA LEU A 359 -5.46 2.61 -3.18
C LEU A 359 -5.70 2.45 -1.67
N GLY A 360 -6.55 3.28 -1.06
CA GLY A 360 -6.85 3.23 0.39
C GLY A 360 -7.61 1.99 0.87
N TYR A 361 -8.11 1.15 -0.04
CA TYR A 361 -8.85 -0.09 0.24
C TYR A 361 -8.07 -1.35 -0.20
N ILE A 362 -6.90 -1.19 -0.83
CA ILE A 362 -6.08 -2.29 -1.34
C ILE A 362 -5.13 -2.77 -0.23
N GLU A 363 -4.98 -4.09 -0.09
CA GLU A 363 -4.15 -4.66 0.97
C GLU A 363 -2.64 -4.57 0.70
N PRO A 364 -1.78 -4.52 1.75
CA PRO A 364 -0.33 -4.42 1.63
C PRO A 364 0.31 -5.44 0.68
N LYS A 365 -0.08 -6.72 0.75
CA LYS A 365 0.51 -7.79 -0.06
C LYS A 365 0.31 -7.56 -1.57
N CYS A 366 -0.80 -6.96 -2.00
CA CYS A 366 -1.04 -6.68 -3.42
C CYS A 366 -0.06 -5.62 -3.98
N PHE A 367 0.44 -4.69 -3.14
CA PHE A 367 1.49 -3.72 -3.50
C PHE A 367 2.89 -4.33 -3.45
N ALA A 368 3.21 -5.03 -2.36
CA ALA A 368 4.55 -5.53 -2.07
C ALA A 368 5.04 -6.66 -2.98
N ASP A 369 4.13 -7.48 -3.53
CA ASP A 369 4.47 -8.60 -4.42
C ASP A 369 3.62 -8.54 -5.70
N THR A 370 4.29 -8.27 -6.82
CA THR A 370 3.67 -8.16 -8.15
C THR A 370 3.08 -9.47 -8.68
N SER A 371 3.40 -10.61 -8.04
CA SER A 371 2.88 -11.95 -8.32
C SER A 371 1.80 -12.41 -7.34
N TYR A 372 1.51 -11.62 -6.28
CA TYR A 372 0.49 -11.94 -5.30
C TYR A 372 -0.91 -12.01 -5.91
N LYS A 373 -1.67 -13.01 -5.49
CA LYS A 373 -3.05 -13.24 -5.93
C LYS A 373 -3.99 -12.81 -4.82
N CYS A 374 -4.45 -11.56 -4.91
CA CYS A 374 -5.46 -11.01 -4.03
C CYS A 374 -6.71 -11.92 -4.04
N ASP A 375 -7.16 -12.38 -2.86
CA ASP A 375 -8.11 -13.48 -2.64
C ASP A 375 -9.31 -13.08 -1.75
N LYS A 376 -10.05 -14.04 -1.18
CA LYS A 376 -11.15 -13.76 -0.26
C LYS A 376 -10.70 -12.93 0.96
N LYS A 377 -9.46 -13.07 1.46
CA LYS A 377 -8.93 -12.28 2.57
C LYS A 377 -8.50 -10.87 2.15
N SER A 378 -8.31 -10.61 0.86
CA SER A 378 -8.17 -9.24 0.33
C SER A 378 -9.49 -8.47 0.43
N ASP A 379 -10.61 -9.09 0.06
CA ASP A 379 -11.94 -8.48 0.21
C ASP A 379 -12.25 -8.12 1.68
N ILE A 380 -11.81 -8.96 2.64
CA ILE A 380 -11.95 -8.67 4.08
C ILE A 380 -11.11 -7.47 4.52
N TYR A 381 -9.90 -7.30 3.98
CA TYR A 381 -9.11 -6.08 4.23
C TYR A 381 -9.83 -4.84 3.72
N SER A 382 -10.29 -4.87 2.47
CA SER A 382 -11.04 -3.78 1.86
C SER A 382 -12.32 -3.46 2.65
N PHE A 383 -13.01 -4.48 3.17
CA PHE A 383 -14.15 -4.29 4.06
C PHE A 383 -13.77 -3.74 5.44
N GLY A 384 -12.60 -4.08 6.00
CA GLY A 384 -12.04 -3.43 7.19
C GLY A 384 -11.90 -1.91 7.02
N MET A 385 -11.44 -1.47 5.85
CA MET A 385 -11.37 -0.03 5.53
C MET A 385 -12.77 0.61 5.38
N ILE A 386 -13.77 -0.13 4.86
CA ILE A 386 -15.18 0.32 4.81
C ILE A 386 -15.80 0.39 6.22
N LEU A 387 -15.52 -0.57 7.10
CA LEU A 387 -15.97 -0.53 8.50
C LEU A 387 -15.39 0.70 9.23
N TRP A 388 -14.11 1.01 9.02
CA TRP A 388 -13.54 2.26 9.54
C TRP A 388 -14.20 3.51 8.93
N GLU A 389 -14.52 3.52 7.63
CA GLU A 389 -15.25 4.63 6.97
C GLU A 389 -16.68 4.81 7.51
N ILE A 390 -17.38 3.71 7.83
CA ILE A 390 -18.67 3.72 8.56
C ILE A 390 -18.49 4.29 9.99
N SER A 391 -17.34 4.04 10.61
CA SER A 391 -16.98 4.55 11.94
C SER A 391 -16.62 6.03 11.94
N SER A 392 -15.96 6.51 10.88
CA SER A 392 -15.30 7.82 10.80
C SER A 392 -16.10 8.88 10.03
N GLY A 393 -16.86 8.48 9.01
CA GLY A 393 -17.44 9.38 8.01
C GLY A 393 -16.40 10.02 7.09
N LYS A 394 -15.15 9.55 7.12
CA LYS A 394 -14.00 10.06 6.38
C LYS A 394 -13.51 9.02 5.39
N LEU A 395 -12.95 9.48 4.27
CA LEU A 395 -12.30 8.59 3.33
C LEU A 395 -11.01 7.99 3.96
N PRO A 396 -10.72 6.69 3.80
CA PRO A 396 -9.44 6.13 4.23
C PRO A 396 -8.26 6.80 3.54
N PHE A 397 -7.32 7.29 4.34
CA PHE A 397 -6.10 8.00 3.96
C PHE A 397 -6.33 9.34 3.23
N ASP A 398 -7.45 10.03 3.45
CA ASP A 398 -7.79 11.32 2.80
C ASP A 398 -6.78 12.45 3.09
N SER A 399 -6.11 12.40 4.24
CA SER A 399 -5.06 13.34 4.65
C SER A 399 -3.72 13.15 3.91
N TYR A 400 -3.62 12.15 3.04
CA TYR A 400 -2.38 11.75 2.39
C TYR A 400 -2.43 11.93 0.86
N PRO A 401 -1.34 12.38 0.21
CA PRO A 401 -1.20 12.31 -1.24
C PRO A 401 -1.37 10.87 -1.74
N LYS A 402 -2.20 10.69 -2.78
CA LYS A 402 -2.65 9.37 -3.26
C LYS A 402 -1.48 8.44 -3.58
N GLU A 403 -0.45 9.02 -4.18
CA GLU A 403 0.79 8.40 -4.62
C GLU A 403 1.59 7.77 -3.46
N LYS A 404 1.35 8.26 -2.22
CA LYS A 404 2.04 7.82 -1.00
C LYS A 404 1.23 6.81 -0.19
N ILE A 405 -0.07 6.63 -0.45
CA ILE A 405 -0.95 5.71 0.30
C ILE A 405 -0.37 4.29 0.32
N ALA A 406 0.15 3.79 -0.81
CA ALA A 406 0.78 2.47 -0.91
C ALA A 406 1.99 2.31 0.03
N ILE A 407 2.79 3.38 0.21
CA ILE A 407 3.97 3.39 1.10
C ILE A 407 3.51 3.37 2.57
N PHE A 408 2.50 4.16 2.93
CA PHE A 408 1.95 4.15 4.30
C PHE A 408 1.34 2.79 4.65
N VAL A 409 0.51 2.23 3.79
CA VAL A 409 -0.10 0.90 3.98
C VAL A 409 0.96 -0.20 4.15
N CYS A 410 1.99 -0.23 3.29
CA CYS A 410 3.06 -1.25 3.37
C CYS A 410 4.13 -1.00 4.43
N SER A 411 4.15 0.18 5.07
CA SER A 411 4.94 0.40 6.30
C SER A 411 4.19 -0.02 7.58
N GLY A 412 3.07 -0.75 7.41
CA GLY A 412 2.22 -1.22 8.50
C GLY A 412 1.40 -0.12 9.16
N ARG A 413 1.30 1.07 8.56
CA ARG A 413 0.41 2.13 9.07
C ARG A 413 -1.04 1.80 8.72
N ARG A 414 -1.95 2.25 9.58
CA ARG A 414 -3.41 2.18 9.43
C ARG A 414 -4.00 3.51 9.86
N GLU A 415 -5.29 3.67 9.66
CA GLU A 415 -6.01 4.85 10.13
C GLU A 415 -6.08 4.92 11.67
N ALA A 416 -6.23 6.14 12.19
CA ALA A 416 -6.38 6.36 13.62
C ALA A 416 -7.74 5.82 14.12
N PRO A 417 -7.82 5.23 15.33
CA PRO A 417 -9.09 4.90 15.96
C PRO A 417 -9.95 6.16 16.15
N VAL A 418 -11.24 6.05 15.82
CA VAL A 418 -12.19 7.17 15.90
C VAL A 418 -12.82 7.24 17.29
N GLU A 419 -12.82 8.42 17.89
CA GLU A 419 -13.52 8.69 19.15
C GLU A 419 -15.03 8.38 19.05
N GLY A 420 -15.63 7.86 20.14
CA GLY A 420 -17.03 7.44 20.15
C GLY A 420 -17.34 6.16 19.35
N THR A 421 -16.32 5.37 19.00
CA THR A 421 -16.48 4.04 18.39
C THR A 421 -16.60 2.95 19.47
N PRO A 422 -17.65 2.10 19.45
CA PRO A 422 -17.76 0.96 20.35
C PRO A 422 -16.55 0.03 20.26
N PHE A 423 -16.05 -0.41 21.43
CA PHE A 423 -14.79 -1.14 21.56
C PHE A 423 -14.75 -2.41 20.71
N GLN A 424 -15.86 -3.16 20.68
CA GLN A 424 -15.98 -4.38 19.90
C GLN A 424 -16.02 -4.11 18.38
N TYR A 425 -16.65 -3.01 17.93
CA TYR A 425 -16.67 -2.60 16.52
C TYR A 425 -15.27 -2.19 16.03
N LYS A 426 -14.53 -1.43 16.85
CA LYS A 426 -13.12 -1.10 16.62
C LYS A 426 -12.29 -2.38 16.44
N LYS A 427 -12.34 -3.28 17.43
CA LYS A 427 -11.62 -4.56 17.44
C LYS A 427 -11.96 -5.44 16.24
N LEU A 428 -13.17 -5.31 15.68
CA LEU A 428 -13.58 -6.02 14.47
C LEU A 428 -12.90 -5.46 13.21
N TYR A 429 -12.93 -4.14 12.96
CA TYR A 429 -12.22 -3.59 11.79
C TYR A 429 -10.70 -3.74 11.90
N GLU A 430 -10.14 -3.66 13.10
CA GLU A 430 -8.71 -3.88 13.35
C GLU A 430 -8.27 -5.31 13.00
N ARG A 431 -9.13 -6.32 13.21
CA ARG A 431 -8.91 -7.70 12.76
C ARG A 431 -9.12 -7.88 11.25
N CYS A 432 -10.03 -7.10 10.64
CA CYS A 432 -10.25 -7.16 9.20
C CYS A 432 -9.06 -6.60 8.40
N TRP A 433 -8.38 -5.54 8.88
CA TRP A 433 -7.26 -4.91 8.17
C TRP A 433 -5.86 -5.43 8.55
N ASP A 434 -5.76 -6.60 9.20
CA ASP A 434 -4.48 -7.19 9.65
C ASP A 434 -3.47 -7.30 8.49
N GLU A 435 -2.20 -7.06 8.77
CA GLU A 435 -1.08 -7.17 7.83
C GLU A 435 -0.93 -8.61 7.29
N VAL A 436 -1.35 -9.60 8.08
CA VAL A 436 -1.38 -11.03 7.75
C VAL A 436 -2.82 -11.43 7.36
N PRO A 437 -3.15 -11.61 6.06
CA PRO A 437 -4.43 -12.13 5.57
C PRO A 437 -4.94 -13.38 6.30
N GLU A 438 -4.00 -14.22 6.72
CA GLU A 438 -4.27 -15.48 7.41
C GLU A 438 -4.84 -15.25 8.83
N ASN A 439 -4.60 -14.09 9.45
CA ASN A 439 -5.22 -13.68 10.74
C ASN A 439 -6.62 -13.08 10.57
N ARG A 440 -6.93 -12.52 9.40
CA ARG A 440 -8.22 -11.83 9.15
C ARG A 440 -9.37 -12.83 9.27
N PRO A 441 -10.56 -12.42 9.77
CA PRO A 441 -11.75 -13.27 9.76
C PRO A 441 -12.19 -13.65 8.34
N ASP A 442 -13.19 -14.52 8.19
CA ASP A 442 -13.97 -14.65 6.94
C ASP A 442 -15.25 -13.82 7.03
N ALA A 443 -15.91 -13.57 5.88
CA ALA A 443 -17.05 -12.66 5.80
C ALA A 443 -18.24 -13.11 6.66
N LYS A 444 -18.43 -14.42 6.83
CA LYS A 444 -19.45 -14.95 7.75
C LYS A 444 -19.06 -14.65 9.20
N SER A 445 -17.82 -14.93 9.60
CA SER A 445 -17.32 -14.60 10.93
C SER A 445 -17.46 -13.10 11.25
N VAL A 446 -17.29 -12.22 10.27
CA VAL A 446 -17.54 -10.77 10.45
C VAL A 446 -19.03 -10.49 10.67
N LEU A 447 -19.93 -11.08 9.88
CA LEU A 447 -21.38 -10.95 10.05
C LEU A 447 -21.84 -11.47 11.42
N ASP A 448 -21.36 -12.65 11.84
CA ASP A 448 -21.64 -13.26 13.14
C ASP A 448 -21.10 -12.40 14.30
N ASN A 449 -19.98 -11.67 14.10
CA ASN A 449 -19.47 -10.71 15.09
C ASN A 449 -20.35 -9.43 15.13
N LEU A 450 -20.80 -8.93 13.98
CA LEU A 450 -21.68 -7.74 13.88
C LEU A 450 -23.05 -7.99 14.54
N SER A 451 -23.64 -9.18 14.40
CA SER A 451 -24.92 -9.54 15.03
C SER A 451 -24.88 -9.70 16.55
N HIS A 452 -23.68 -9.78 17.13
CA HIS A 452 -23.46 -9.96 18.57
C HIS A 452 -22.71 -8.78 19.22
N LEU A 453 -22.62 -7.63 18.52
CA LEU A 453 -21.97 -6.44 19.06
C LEU A 453 -22.69 -5.88 20.29
N ILE A 454 -21.93 -5.72 21.37
CA ILE A 454 -22.31 -4.90 22.52
C ILE A 454 -21.90 -3.45 22.22
N LEU A 455 -22.84 -2.51 22.33
CA LEU A 455 -22.61 -1.08 22.18
C LEU A 455 -21.96 -0.47 23.45
N SER A 456 -20.79 -0.96 23.83
CA SER A 456 -19.95 -0.42 24.90
C SER A 456 -18.75 0.35 24.33
N ASN A 457 -18.43 1.49 24.95
CA ASN A 457 -17.20 2.23 24.67
C ASN A 457 -16.01 1.75 25.53
N GLU A 458 -16.28 0.98 26.59
CA GLU A 458 -15.26 0.43 27.50
C GLU A 458 -14.90 -1.02 27.12
N PRO A 459 -13.67 -1.48 27.44
CA PRO A 459 -13.29 -2.88 27.27
C PRO A 459 -14.11 -3.80 28.18
N ASP A 460 -14.41 -5.01 27.71
CA ASP A 460 -15.12 -6.02 28.49
C ASP A 460 -14.29 -6.47 29.72
N GLU A 461 -14.55 -5.92 30.92
CA GLU A 461 -13.84 -6.27 32.18
C GLU A 461 -14.11 -7.71 32.67
N ILE A 462 -15.06 -8.41 32.06
CA ILE A 462 -15.57 -9.71 32.52
C ILE A 462 -14.60 -10.86 32.21
N HIS A 463 -13.46 -10.90 32.93
CA HIS A 463 -12.92 -12.17 33.43
C HIS A 463 -11.83 -12.12 34.54
N PHE A 464 -11.30 -10.96 34.93
CA PHE A 464 -10.04 -10.91 35.72
C PHE A 464 -10.15 -10.88 37.26
N GLU A 465 -11.35 -10.68 37.85
CA GLU A 465 -11.48 -10.36 39.28
C GLU A 465 -11.14 -11.49 40.28
N GLN A 466 -11.19 -12.77 39.90
CA GLN A 466 -11.15 -13.90 40.84
C GLN A 466 -9.80 -14.16 41.56
N LYS A 467 -8.85 -13.21 41.57
CA LYS A 467 -7.54 -13.36 42.24
C LYS A 467 -7.03 -12.16 43.06
N LYS A 468 -7.84 -11.12 43.33
CA LYS A 468 -7.40 -9.94 44.11
C LYS A 468 -8.26 -9.55 45.34
N ASN A 469 -8.87 -10.52 46.00
CA ASN A 469 -9.52 -10.30 47.30
C ASN A 469 -8.81 -11.06 48.44
N ASN A 470 -7.76 -10.47 49.01
CA ASN A 470 -7.30 -10.70 50.40
C ASN A 470 -6.12 -9.78 50.80
N ALA A 471 -6.40 -8.52 51.13
CA ALA A 471 -5.63 -7.69 52.08
C ALA A 471 -6.41 -6.39 52.36
N ASN A 472 -6.84 -6.18 53.61
CA ASN A 472 -7.54 -4.97 54.04
C ASN A 472 -7.13 -4.69 55.48
N TYR A 473 -6.69 -3.46 55.81
CA TYR A 473 -6.95 -2.80 57.10
C TYR A 473 -6.47 -1.33 57.09
N LYS A 474 -6.96 -0.57 58.09
CA LYS A 474 -6.75 0.88 58.32
C LYS A 474 -5.53 1.06 59.27
N SER A 475 -5.05 2.25 59.67
CA SER A 475 -5.70 3.58 59.80
C SER A 475 -4.71 4.76 59.88
N LYS A 476 -5.22 5.99 59.71
CA LYS A 476 -4.48 7.26 59.89
C LYS A 476 -4.07 7.53 61.34
N SER A 477 -2.83 8.01 61.57
CA SER A 477 -2.48 8.87 62.72
C SER A 477 -1.03 9.41 62.70
N GLU A 478 -0.64 10.34 61.81
CA GLU A 478 0.73 10.92 61.88
C GLU A 478 1.00 12.31 61.24
N ASP A 479 -0.02 13.18 61.10
CA ASP A 479 0.02 14.48 60.39
C ASP A 479 1.01 15.57 60.92
N ARG A 480 2.02 15.21 61.73
CA ARG A 480 3.17 16.07 62.10
C ARG A 480 4.54 15.39 62.06
N LEU A 481 4.61 14.11 61.67
CA LEU A 481 5.87 13.42 61.36
C LEU A 481 6.14 13.43 59.83
N PHE A 482 5.08 13.57 59.04
CA PHE A 482 5.11 13.50 57.58
C PHE A 482 6.10 14.45 56.90
N THR A 483 6.22 15.73 57.27
CA THR A 483 7.08 16.67 56.50
C THR A 483 8.59 16.44 56.62
N VAL A 484 9.06 15.62 57.56
CA VAL A 484 10.49 15.21 57.62
C VAL A 484 10.68 13.77 57.12
N ILE A 485 9.64 12.94 57.22
CA ILE A 485 9.63 11.61 56.62
C ILE A 485 9.46 11.68 55.10
N ASP A 486 8.66 12.58 54.54
CA ASP A 486 8.41 12.67 53.10
C ASP A 486 9.69 13.01 52.32
N ASP A 487 10.50 13.97 52.79
CA ASP A 487 11.82 14.29 52.22
C ASP A 487 12.80 13.10 52.30
N LEU A 488 12.86 12.41 53.45
CA LEU A 488 13.77 11.28 53.66
C LEU A 488 13.33 10.01 52.90
N THR A 489 12.02 9.73 52.85
CA THR A 489 11.45 8.62 52.10
C THR A 489 11.56 8.89 50.61
N THR A 490 11.33 10.12 50.15
CA THR A 490 11.55 10.52 48.74
C THR A 490 12.99 10.26 48.29
N ALA A 491 13.99 10.50 49.16
CA ALA A 491 15.40 10.21 48.88
C ALA A 491 15.76 8.70 48.96
N ILE A 492 15.05 7.92 49.79
CA ILE A 492 15.21 6.46 49.87
C ILE A 492 14.56 5.78 48.64
N ASP A 493 13.34 6.19 48.29
CA ASP A 493 12.58 5.72 47.13
C ASP A 493 13.30 6.04 45.81
N ALA A 494 13.96 7.20 45.71
CA ALA A 494 14.89 7.50 44.61
C ALA A 494 15.92 6.39 44.40
N THR A 495 16.57 6.05 45.51
CA THR A 495 17.68 5.10 45.57
C THR A 495 17.18 3.66 45.31
N GLU A 496 15.93 3.34 45.65
CA GLU A 496 15.30 2.04 45.41
C GLU A 496 14.73 1.91 43.98
N ALA A 497 14.09 2.96 43.46
CA ALA A 497 13.66 3.04 42.06
C ALA A 497 14.85 2.88 41.11
N ILE A 498 15.94 3.63 41.33
CA ILE A 498 17.19 3.49 40.56
C ILE A 498 17.75 2.06 40.64
N LYS A 499 17.78 1.43 41.84
CA LYS A 499 18.21 0.02 41.98
C LYS A 499 17.37 -0.94 41.16
N SER A 500 16.07 -0.68 40.96
CA SER A 500 15.21 -1.55 40.15
C SER A 500 15.56 -1.54 38.64
N PHE A 501 16.09 -0.42 38.13
CA PHE A 501 16.54 -0.30 36.74
C PHE A 501 17.95 -0.87 36.53
N LEU A 502 18.84 -0.89 37.53
CA LEU A 502 20.22 -1.37 37.35
C LEU A 502 20.30 -2.81 36.78
N PRO A 503 19.54 -3.82 37.24
CA PRO A 503 19.49 -5.14 36.60
C PRO A 503 18.95 -5.12 35.17
N MET A 504 18.00 -4.22 34.86
CA MET A 504 17.43 -4.10 33.52
C MET A 504 18.42 -3.46 32.54
N ILE A 505 19.12 -2.40 32.95
CA ILE A 505 20.20 -1.76 32.19
C ILE A 505 21.35 -2.76 31.97
N ALA A 506 21.71 -3.57 32.98
CA ALA A 506 22.69 -4.65 32.82
C ALA A 506 22.23 -5.69 31.78
N THR A 507 20.98 -6.17 31.89
CA THR A 507 20.37 -7.13 30.94
C THR A 507 20.38 -6.58 29.51
N ILE A 508 20.08 -5.29 29.34
CA ILE A 508 20.08 -4.62 28.02
C ILE A 508 21.52 -4.50 27.48
N SER A 509 22.48 -4.08 28.31
CA SER A 509 23.89 -4.00 27.90
C SER A 509 24.48 -5.38 27.52
N ASP A 510 24.05 -6.46 28.18
CA ASP A 510 24.48 -7.81 27.82
C ASP A 510 23.78 -8.33 26.55
N LEU A 511 22.49 -8.04 26.35
CA LEU A 511 21.78 -8.29 25.09
C LEU A 511 22.46 -7.58 23.90
N VAL A 512 22.92 -6.34 24.10
CA VAL A 512 23.66 -5.57 23.08
C VAL A 512 25.00 -6.23 22.76
N LYS A 513 25.78 -6.68 23.75
CA LYS A 513 27.03 -7.44 23.53
C LYS A 513 26.75 -8.74 22.75
N GLU A 514 25.71 -9.48 23.10
CA GLU A 514 25.35 -10.71 22.37
C GLU A 514 24.99 -10.43 20.90
N ILE A 515 24.27 -9.33 20.61
CA ILE A 515 23.99 -8.88 19.23
C ILE A 515 25.30 -8.57 18.49
N MET A 516 26.22 -7.83 19.12
CA MET A 516 27.52 -7.49 18.56
C MET A 516 28.35 -8.76 18.26
N GLU A 517 28.44 -9.70 19.21
CA GLU A 517 29.13 -10.99 19.03
C GLU A 517 28.54 -11.82 17.89
N ILE A 518 27.21 -11.87 17.74
CA ILE A 518 26.54 -12.57 16.63
C ILE A 518 26.99 -11.96 15.29
N TYR A 519 27.12 -10.63 15.19
CA TYR A 519 27.57 -9.95 13.97
C TYR A 519 29.07 -10.03 13.70
N GLU A 520 29.92 -10.13 14.73
CA GLU A 520 31.34 -10.44 14.53
C GLU A 520 31.51 -11.84 13.93
N LYS A 521 30.86 -12.84 14.55
CA LYS A 521 30.89 -14.26 14.18
C LYS A 521 30.16 -14.57 12.85
N ALA A 522 29.31 -13.66 12.36
CA ALA A 522 28.55 -13.80 11.11
C ALA A 522 29.45 -13.80 9.85
N GLN A 523 29.80 -14.96 9.30
CA GLN A 523 30.60 -15.03 8.07
C GLN A 523 29.88 -14.52 6.80
N PHE A 524 28.55 -14.36 6.85
CA PHE A 524 27.71 -14.01 5.69
C PHE A 524 26.71 -12.90 6.03
N ASN A 525 26.14 -12.28 4.99
CA ASN A 525 25.12 -11.22 5.08
C ASN A 525 25.50 -9.91 5.81
N LYS A 526 26.76 -9.70 6.28
CA LYS A 526 27.17 -8.50 7.03
C LYS A 526 26.61 -7.17 6.48
N LYS A 527 26.73 -6.91 5.17
CA LYS A 527 26.19 -5.69 4.51
C LYS A 527 24.68 -5.44 4.71
N ILE A 528 23.89 -6.49 4.90
CA ILE A 528 22.44 -6.40 5.17
C ILE A 528 22.20 -6.06 6.65
N CYS A 529 23.07 -6.54 7.54
CA CYS A 529 22.96 -6.38 8.99
C CYS A 529 23.55 -5.07 9.53
N ASN A 530 24.34 -4.33 8.76
CA ASN A 530 24.98 -3.07 9.21
C ASN A 530 23.98 -2.12 9.89
N SER A 531 22.79 -1.89 9.31
CA SER A 531 21.75 -1.01 9.87
C SER A 531 21.26 -1.40 11.28
N LEU A 532 21.35 -2.69 11.63
CA LEU A 532 21.03 -3.22 12.97
C LEU A 532 22.27 -3.22 13.89
N LEU A 533 23.47 -3.46 13.33
CA LEU A 533 24.75 -3.36 14.03
C LEU A 533 25.02 -1.92 14.52
N ASP A 534 24.73 -0.92 13.69
CA ASP A 534 24.94 0.48 14.03
C ASP A 534 23.91 0.95 15.07
N ARG A 535 22.68 0.40 15.05
CA ARG A 535 21.70 0.56 16.13
C ARG A 535 22.13 -0.12 17.44
N ALA A 536 22.73 -1.30 17.39
CA ALA A 536 23.31 -1.93 18.58
C ALA A 536 24.41 -1.07 19.23
N LYS A 537 25.24 -0.39 18.43
CA LYS A 537 26.22 0.61 18.94
C LYS A 537 25.53 1.84 19.53
N SER A 538 24.47 2.35 18.90
CA SER A 538 23.69 3.46 19.47
C SER A 538 23.07 3.09 20.83
N ALA A 539 22.54 1.86 20.97
CA ALA A 539 22.06 1.32 22.23
C ALA A 539 23.21 1.21 23.26
N GLU A 540 24.39 0.75 22.86
CA GLU A 540 25.58 0.71 23.72
C GLU A 540 25.96 2.11 24.23
N VAL A 541 25.98 3.12 23.36
CA VAL A 541 26.29 4.52 23.74
C VAL A 541 25.22 5.10 24.67
N ALA A 542 23.94 4.85 24.40
CA ALA A 542 22.84 5.30 25.25
C ALA A 542 22.89 4.63 26.64
N MET A 543 23.07 3.30 26.73
CA MET A 543 23.17 2.61 28.01
C MET A 543 24.41 3.03 28.81
N ASN A 544 25.56 3.23 28.16
CA ASN A 544 26.75 3.79 28.81
C ASN A 544 26.52 5.21 29.32
N THR A 545 25.71 6.02 28.63
CA THR A 545 25.37 7.39 29.03
C THR A 545 24.39 7.39 30.21
N LEU A 546 23.37 6.53 30.17
CA LEU A 546 22.42 6.30 31.26
C LEU A 546 23.10 5.80 32.54
N GLN A 547 24.02 4.83 32.44
CA GLN A 547 24.80 4.36 33.60
C GLN A 547 25.63 5.49 34.22
N ARG A 548 26.24 6.37 33.41
CA ARG A 548 27.02 7.52 33.91
C ARG A 548 26.14 8.61 34.51
N ARG A 549 24.93 8.82 33.98
CA ARG A 549 23.95 9.84 34.39
C ARG A 549 22.78 9.25 35.17
N THR A 550 23.04 8.24 36.00
CA THR A 550 21.98 7.53 36.74
C THR A 550 21.27 8.45 37.74
N GLN A 551 22.01 9.39 38.36
CA GLN A 551 21.46 10.38 39.30
C GLN A 551 20.75 11.53 38.56
N ASP A 552 21.30 12.03 37.46
CA ASP A 552 20.73 13.15 36.69
C ASP A 552 19.36 12.84 36.03
N ASN A 553 18.94 11.58 36.00
CA ASN A 553 17.67 11.13 35.40
C ASN A 553 16.65 10.59 36.43
N GLU A 554 16.84 10.88 37.72
CA GLU A 554 16.02 10.33 38.82
C GLU A 554 14.51 10.48 38.60
N GLU A 555 14.03 11.68 38.22
CA GLU A 555 12.60 11.93 37.94
C GLU A 555 12.05 11.04 36.81
N LYS A 556 12.86 10.74 35.79
CA LYS A 556 12.45 9.85 34.69
C LYS A 556 12.34 8.40 35.17
N PHE A 557 13.27 7.93 36.00
CA PHE A 557 13.21 6.58 36.57
C PHE A 557 11.99 6.35 37.48
N ARG A 558 11.36 7.41 38.00
CA ARG A 558 10.07 7.33 38.73
C ARG A 558 8.83 7.21 37.81
N SER A 559 8.98 7.40 36.49
CA SER A 559 7.85 7.41 35.55
C SER A 559 7.48 6.01 35.03
N GLN A 560 6.21 5.62 35.24
CA GLN A 560 5.67 4.37 34.69
C GLN A 560 5.71 4.33 33.14
N LEU A 561 5.60 5.49 32.47
CA LEU A 561 5.75 5.58 31.02
C LEU A 561 7.18 5.23 30.58
N TYR A 562 8.17 5.74 31.31
CA TYR A 562 9.59 5.50 31.07
C TYR A 562 9.97 4.03 31.35
N TYR A 563 9.44 3.43 32.42
CA TYR A 563 9.54 1.98 32.66
C TYR A 563 8.95 1.15 31.50
N ASN A 564 7.74 1.49 31.05
CA ASN A 564 7.08 0.81 29.95
C ASN A 564 7.88 0.94 28.64
N ASN A 565 8.54 2.08 28.40
CA ASN A 565 9.40 2.29 27.24
C ASN A 565 10.72 1.50 27.35
N PHE A 566 11.33 1.40 28.53
CA PHE A 566 12.45 0.49 28.79
C PHE A 566 12.11 -0.98 28.46
N ILE A 567 10.90 -1.43 28.81
CA ILE A 567 10.40 -2.77 28.43
C ILE A 567 10.23 -2.89 26.91
N LYS A 568 9.65 -1.90 26.21
CA LYS A 568 9.56 -1.90 24.73
C LYS A 568 10.94 -2.02 24.08
N PHE A 569 11.90 -1.20 24.53
CA PHE A 569 13.27 -1.15 24.03
C PHE A 569 14.00 -2.48 24.21
N LYS A 570 13.94 -3.07 25.42
CA LYS A 570 14.45 -4.43 25.69
C LYS A 570 13.83 -5.46 24.74
N ASN A 571 12.52 -5.44 24.57
CA ASN A 571 11.83 -6.38 23.69
C ASN A 571 12.22 -6.18 22.21
N GLY A 572 12.46 -4.94 21.78
CA GLY A 572 13.00 -4.62 20.46
C GLY A 572 14.39 -5.22 20.23
N LEU A 573 15.30 -5.06 21.21
CA LEU A 573 16.63 -5.68 21.17
C LEU A 573 16.56 -7.22 21.19
N GLU A 574 15.67 -7.84 21.96
CA GLU A 574 15.46 -9.30 21.93
C GLU A 574 14.97 -9.79 20.55
N LYS A 575 14.04 -9.07 19.90
CA LYS A 575 13.65 -9.36 18.52
C LYS A 575 14.85 -9.25 17.55
N ILE A 576 15.67 -8.19 17.68
CA ILE A 576 16.87 -7.96 16.85
C ILE A 576 17.89 -9.09 17.03
N LYS A 577 18.17 -9.50 18.28
CA LYS A 577 19.05 -10.63 18.63
C LYS A 577 18.61 -11.93 17.97
N ASN A 578 17.33 -12.28 18.10
CA ASN A 578 16.77 -13.50 17.53
C ASN A 578 16.86 -13.49 15.99
N PHE A 579 16.46 -12.39 15.36
CA PHE A 579 16.53 -12.21 13.91
C PHE A 579 17.97 -12.21 13.37
N ALA A 580 18.92 -11.59 14.08
CA ALA A 580 20.34 -11.67 13.76
C ALA A 580 20.82 -13.13 13.76
N GLY A 581 20.47 -13.89 14.81
CA GLY A 581 20.70 -15.33 14.92
C GLY A 581 20.17 -16.09 13.70
N GLU A 582 18.90 -15.91 13.34
CA GLU A 582 18.28 -16.51 12.15
C GLU A 582 19.04 -16.17 10.87
N VAL A 583 19.32 -14.88 10.61
CA VAL A 583 19.95 -14.40 9.37
C VAL A 583 21.36 -14.96 9.17
N THR A 584 22.11 -15.24 10.24
CA THR A 584 23.42 -15.94 10.11
C THR A 584 23.29 -17.37 9.60
N GLN A 585 22.19 -18.08 9.95
CA GLN A 585 21.98 -19.48 9.57
C GLN A 585 21.40 -19.66 8.16
N ILE A 586 20.87 -18.61 7.53
CA ILE A 586 20.12 -18.70 6.26
C ILE A 586 20.90 -19.39 5.14
N ARG A 587 22.24 -19.27 5.08
CA ARG A 587 23.06 -19.94 4.05
C ARG A 587 23.03 -21.49 4.15
N ARG A 588 22.62 -22.03 5.29
CA ARG A 588 22.42 -23.47 5.55
C ARG A 588 21.06 -23.97 5.05
N ILE A 589 20.08 -23.06 4.91
CA ILE A 589 18.69 -23.32 4.50
C ILE A 589 18.45 -22.93 3.03
N SER A 590 19.15 -21.92 2.51
CA SER A 590 18.98 -21.38 1.15
C SER A 590 19.32 -22.36 0.01
N LYS A 591 19.79 -23.57 0.33
CA LYS A 591 19.90 -24.68 -0.64
C LYS A 591 18.52 -25.24 -1.07
N TYR A 592 17.45 -24.89 -0.34
CA TYR A 592 16.11 -25.48 -0.50
C TYR A 592 14.99 -24.46 -0.81
N LEU A 593 15.29 -23.16 -0.94
CA LEU A 593 14.29 -22.09 -1.07
C LEU A 593 14.71 -20.95 -2.00
N ASN A 594 13.73 -20.26 -2.61
CA ASN A 594 13.94 -19.19 -3.59
C ASN A 594 14.55 -17.92 -2.96
N ALA A 595 15.74 -17.54 -3.45
CA ALA A 595 16.57 -16.46 -2.92
C ALA A 595 15.89 -15.08 -2.88
N ASN A 596 15.05 -14.72 -3.88
CA ASN A 596 14.41 -13.40 -3.91
C ASN A 596 13.30 -13.27 -2.84
N SER A 597 12.53 -14.33 -2.61
CA SER A 597 11.49 -14.34 -1.56
C SER A 597 12.13 -14.23 -0.17
N ILE A 598 13.25 -14.92 0.06
CA ILE A 598 14.05 -14.80 1.28
C ILE A 598 14.58 -13.37 1.45
N LYS A 599 15.21 -12.80 0.41
CA LYS A 599 15.78 -11.45 0.48
C LYS A 599 14.74 -10.39 0.85
N ASN A 600 13.54 -10.46 0.25
CA ASN A 600 12.47 -9.50 0.56
C ASN A 600 11.95 -9.70 1.99
N LYS A 601 11.72 -10.94 2.45
CA LYS A 601 11.28 -11.20 3.84
C LYS A 601 12.29 -10.71 4.89
N ILE A 602 13.59 -10.92 4.65
CA ILE A 602 14.68 -10.36 5.49
C ILE A 602 14.57 -8.83 5.52
N PHE A 603 14.42 -8.18 4.36
CA PHE A 603 14.37 -6.72 4.27
C PHE A 603 13.16 -6.11 5.00
N PHE A 604 11.96 -6.64 4.80
CA PHE A 604 10.76 -6.18 5.53
C PHE A 604 10.91 -6.38 7.05
N LYS A 605 11.49 -7.50 7.49
CA LYS A 605 11.72 -7.73 8.93
C LYS A 605 12.76 -6.78 9.51
N ILE A 606 13.80 -6.41 8.76
CA ILE A 606 14.75 -5.35 9.17
C ILE A 606 14.02 -4.02 9.36
N LEU A 607 13.16 -3.61 8.44
CA LEU A 607 12.41 -2.35 8.54
C LEU A 607 11.45 -2.34 9.75
N GLU A 608 10.75 -3.44 10.03
CA GLU A 608 9.92 -3.58 11.24
C GLU A 608 10.76 -3.42 12.51
N LEU A 609 11.88 -4.13 12.60
CA LEU A 609 12.77 -4.11 13.78
C LEU A 609 13.48 -2.76 13.96
N THR A 610 13.89 -2.13 12.87
CA THR A 610 14.46 -0.77 12.84
C THR A 610 13.44 0.24 13.35
N ARG A 611 12.20 0.21 12.87
CA ARG A 611 11.14 1.15 13.29
C ARG A 611 10.76 0.94 14.76
N ASP A 612 10.55 -0.31 15.18
CA ASP A 612 10.24 -0.64 16.57
C ASP A 612 11.39 -0.24 17.54
N TYR A 613 12.64 -0.33 17.08
CA TYR A 613 13.81 0.15 17.80
C TYR A 613 13.86 1.68 17.86
N ASP A 614 13.77 2.38 16.72
CA ASP A 614 13.91 3.84 16.65
C ASP A 614 12.80 4.52 17.47
N GLN A 615 11.55 4.07 17.35
CA GLN A 615 10.41 4.56 18.14
C GLN A 615 10.54 4.28 19.66
N SER A 616 11.38 3.31 20.07
CA SER A 616 11.68 3.08 21.49
C SER A 616 12.92 3.82 21.99
N MET A 617 13.66 4.48 21.10
CA MET A 617 14.80 5.36 21.41
C MET A 617 14.42 6.84 21.50
N GLU A 618 13.39 7.31 20.79
CA GLU A 618 12.93 8.72 20.86
C GLU A 618 12.55 9.18 22.28
N ASP A 619 12.07 8.26 23.11
CA ASP A 619 11.71 8.50 24.52
C ASP A 619 12.87 8.24 25.52
N LEU A 620 14.09 7.93 25.06
CA LEU A 620 15.28 7.66 25.88
C LEU A 620 16.38 8.73 25.70
N PRO A 621 17.15 9.08 26.75
CA PRO A 621 18.13 10.19 26.75
C PRO A 621 19.55 9.82 26.29
#